data_AF-A0A1F2YR23-F1
#
_entry.id   AF-A0A1F2YR23-F1
#
_cell.length_a   1.000
_cell.length_b   1.000
_cell.length_c   1.000
_cell.angle_alpha   90.00
_cell.angle_beta   90.00
_cell.angle_gamma   90.00
#
_symmetry.space_group_name_H-M   'P 1'
#
loop_
_entity.id
_entity.type
_entity.pdbx_description
1 polymer ?
#
loop_
_entity_poly.entity_id
_entity_poly.type
_entity_poly.pdbx_seq_one_letter_code
_entity_poly.pdbx_strand_id
1 'polypeptide(L)'
;MPKNDQPYCVKDISDLAKSLAAQMVKKEAVPSHLELLNMLARAAGFRNYQHFHAGDADIMPVRVMTEAPLVDMKKIQKVARHFDAGGNLVRWPGKASERTLVLWVLWSRIPARRVFDEKTISELLDSHHHFGDYALLRREMFGRGMLTRQRDGSRYQRIEQEMPAEALALVRHLGS
;
A
#
# COMPACT_ATOMS: atom_id res chain seq x y z
N MET A 1 -8.76 -18.53 -3.89
CA MET A 1 -9.00 -17.58 -5.01
C MET A 1 -8.90 -16.18 -4.42
N PRO A 2 -8.00 -15.30 -4.86
CA PRO A 2 -7.94 -13.95 -4.32
C PRO A 2 -9.25 -13.23 -4.66
N LYS A 3 -9.89 -12.65 -3.64
CA LYS A 3 -11.03 -11.75 -3.84
C LYS A 3 -10.45 -10.45 -4.39
N ASN A 4 -10.71 -10.14 -5.65
CA ASN A 4 -10.44 -8.81 -6.17
C ASN A 4 -11.38 -7.84 -5.46
N ASP A 5 -10.82 -6.89 -4.70
CA ASP A 5 -11.58 -5.78 -4.16
C ASP A 5 -11.99 -4.88 -5.34
N GLN A 6 -13.29 -4.85 -5.65
CA GLN A 6 -13.84 -3.97 -6.68
C GLN A 6 -14.43 -2.73 -6.01
N PRO A 7 -13.76 -1.56 -6.10
CA PRO A 7 -14.30 -0.34 -5.53
C PRO A 7 -15.56 0.08 -6.28
N TYR A 8 -16.62 0.39 -5.53
CA TYR A 8 -17.88 0.91 -6.07
C TYR A 8 -18.07 2.35 -5.58
N CYS A 9 -18.05 3.32 -6.50
CA CYS A 9 -18.15 4.75 -6.18
C CYS A 9 -19.38 5.36 -6.85
N VAL A 10 -20.13 6.17 -6.10
CA VAL A 10 -21.26 6.96 -6.61
C VAL A 10 -21.12 8.40 -6.16
N LYS A 11 -21.56 9.33 -7.01
CA LYS A 11 -21.47 10.78 -6.74
C LYS A 11 -22.38 11.22 -5.59
N ASP A 12 -23.56 10.60 -5.46
CA ASP A 12 -24.54 10.89 -4.41
C ASP A 12 -25.24 9.59 -3.98
N ILE A 13 -25.14 9.27 -2.69
CA ILE A 13 -25.74 8.06 -2.12
C ILE A 13 -27.27 8.14 -2.00
N SER A 14 -27.82 9.35 -1.88
CA SER A 14 -29.26 9.58 -1.81
C SER A 14 -29.90 9.33 -3.17
N ASP A 15 -29.24 9.75 -4.25
CA ASP A 15 -29.73 9.49 -5.61
C ASP A 15 -29.59 8.01 -6.00
N LEU A 16 -28.52 7.34 -5.53
CA LEU A 16 -28.40 5.89 -5.61
C LEU A 16 -29.61 5.20 -4.96
N ALA A 17 -29.93 5.58 -3.71
CA ALA A 17 -31.03 4.98 -2.96
C ALA A 17 -32.39 5.19 -3.65
N LYS A 18 -32.66 6.40 -4.16
CA LYS A 18 -33.89 6.70 -4.93
C LYS A 18 -33.99 5.83 -6.19
N SER A 19 -32.89 5.70 -6.93
CA SER A 19 -32.85 4.90 -8.16
C SER A 19 -33.07 3.41 -7.88
N LEU A 20 -32.47 2.88 -6.81
CA LEU A 20 -32.67 1.50 -6.38
C LEU A 20 -34.12 1.25 -5.92
N ALA A 21 -34.66 2.14 -5.10
CA ALA A 21 -36.05 2.05 -4.64
C ALA A 21 -37.02 2.05 -5.84
N ALA A 22 -36.82 2.95 -6.82
CA ALA A 22 -37.66 3.01 -8.02
C ALA A 22 -37.58 1.73 -8.88
N GLN A 23 -36.41 1.08 -8.94
CA GLN A 23 -36.22 -0.19 -9.65
C GLN A 23 -36.82 -1.39 -8.90
N MET A 24 -36.78 -1.36 -7.57
CA MET A 24 -37.40 -2.40 -6.72
C MET A 24 -38.92 -2.33 -6.77
N VAL A 25 -39.52 -1.13 -6.74
CA VAL A 25 -40.98 -0.96 -6.83
C VAL A 25 -41.53 -1.46 -8.17
N LYS A 26 -40.74 -1.42 -9.25
CA LYS A 26 -41.12 -1.95 -10.56
C LYS A 26 -41.08 -3.48 -10.65
N LYS A 27 -40.55 -4.17 -9.65
CA LYS A 27 -40.47 -5.63 -9.62
C LYS A 27 -41.44 -6.19 -8.59
N GLU A 28 -42.31 -7.08 -9.06
CA GLU A 28 -43.26 -7.81 -8.21
C GLU A 28 -42.60 -8.98 -7.45
N ALA A 29 -41.37 -9.37 -7.83
CA ALA A 29 -40.62 -10.46 -7.24
C ALA A 29 -39.21 -10.04 -6.78
N VAL A 30 -38.67 -10.77 -5.79
CA VAL A 30 -37.32 -10.54 -5.26
C VAL A 30 -36.28 -10.67 -6.38
N PRO A 31 -35.42 -9.65 -6.60
CA PRO A 31 -34.41 -9.71 -7.64
C PRO A 31 -33.37 -10.81 -7.38
N SER A 32 -32.99 -11.52 -8.44
CA SER A 32 -31.83 -12.43 -8.40
C SER A 32 -30.51 -11.67 -8.25
N HIS A 33 -29.43 -12.38 -7.90
CA HIS A 33 -28.10 -11.76 -7.72
C HIS A 33 -27.63 -10.96 -8.94
N LEU A 34 -27.77 -11.51 -10.15
CA LEU A 34 -27.39 -10.82 -11.39
C LEU A 34 -28.24 -9.57 -11.64
N GLU A 35 -29.51 -9.60 -11.24
CA GLU A 35 -30.40 -8.45 -11.37
C GLU A 35 -30.04 -7.34 -10.38
N LEU A 36 -29.68 -7.70 -9.14
CA LEU A 36 -29.14 -6.75 -8.16
C LEU A 36 -27.87 -6.07 -8.67
N LEU A 37 -26.93 -6.84 -9.24
CA LEU A 37 -25.71 -6.30 -9.85
C LEU A 37 -26.01 -5.32 -10.99
N ASN A 38 -27.00 -5.65 -11.83
CA ASN A 38 -27.43 -4.75 -12.91
C ASN A 38 -28.14 -3.49 -12.38
N MET A 39 -28.92 -3.58 -11.30
CA MET A 39 -29.55 -2.41 -10.68
C MET A 39 -28.51 -1.46 -10.08
N LEU A 40 -27.50 -2.01 -9.39
CA LEU A 40 -26.37 -1.24 -8.86
C LEU A 40 -25.60 -0.56 -9.99
N ALA A 41 -25.23 -1.29 -11.05
CA ALA A 41 -24.55 -0.72 -12.20
C ALA A 41 -25.32 0.45 -12.84
N ARG A 42 -26.65 0.31 -13.01
CA ARG A 42 -27.52 1.38 -13.54
C ARG A 42 -27.62 2.58 -12.62
N ALA A 43 -27.70 2.34 -11.33
CA ALA A 43 -27.76 3.41 -10.35
C ALA A 43 -26.42 4.17 -10.23
N ALA A 44 -25.31 3.55 -10.63
CA ALA A 44 -24.00 4.20 -10.85
C ALA A 44 -23.82 4.83 -12.25
N GLY A 45 -24.81 4.74 -13.14
CA GLY A 45 -24.78 5.35 -14.48
C GLY A 45 -24.31 4.44 -15.63
N PHE A 46 -24.09 3.15 -15.37
CA PHE A 46 -23.68 2.15 -16.37
C PHE A 46 -24.89 1.39 -16.95
N ARG A 47 -24.77 0.87 -18.18
CA ARG A 47 -25.89 0.17 -18.84
C ARG A 47 -26.22 -1.19 -18.20
N ASN A 48 -25.19 -1.92 -17.77
CA ASN A 48 -25.30 -3.23 -17.11
C ASN A 48 -24.00 -3.53 -16.34
N TYR A 49 -23.98 -4.62 -15.58
CA TYR A 49 -22.84 -5.03 -14.77
C TYR A 49 -21.58 -5.35 -15.61
N GLN A 50 -21.75 -5.86 -16.83
CA GLN A 50 -20.61 -6.13 -17.72
C GLN A 50 -19.92 -4.84 -18.17
N HIS A 51 -20.67 -3.78 -18.46
CA HIS A 51 -20.11 -2.45 -18.76
C HIS A 51 -19.50 -1.78 -17.52
N PHE A 52 -20.05 -2.01 -16.33
CA PHE A 52 -19.42 -1.58 -15.08
C PHE A 52 -18.06 -2.26 -14.87
N HIS A 53 -17.99 -3.57 -15.07
CA HIS A 53 -16.74 -4.36 -14.97
C HIS A 53 -15.75 -4.10 -16.11
N ALA A 54 -16.23 -3.75 -17.31
CA ALA A 54 -15.38 -3.41 -18.45
C ALA A 54 -14.85 -1.97 -18.37
N GLY A 55 -15.56 -1.07 -17.66
CA GLY A 55 -15.13 0.31 -17.41
C GLY A 55 -13.88 0.42 -16.54
N ASP A 56 -13.56 -0.60 -15.74
CA ASP A 56 -12.33 -0.66 -14.94
C ASP A 56 -11.04 -0.81 -15.78
N ALA A 57 -11.14 -1.12 -17.07
CA ALA A 57 -9.97 -1.23 -17.94
C ALA A 57 -9.43 0.13 -18.45
N ASP A 58 -10.24 1.19 -18.42
CA ASP A 58 -9.90 2.50 -19.01
C ASP A 58 -10.08 3.68 -18.02
N ILE A 59 -10.53 3.39 -16.80
CA ILE A 59 -10.41 4.34 -15.69
C ILE A 59 -8.97 4.20 -15.17
N MET A 60 -8.06 5.02 -15.70
CA MET A 60 -6.92 5.45 -14.89
C MET A 60 -7.50 5.83 -13.52
N PRO A 61 -6.96 5.33 -12.39
CA PRO A 61 -7.53 5.64 -11.09
C PRO A 61 -7.54 7.15 -10.98
N VAL A 62 -8.75 7.74 -11.05
CA VAL A 62 -8.97 9.06 -10.52
C VAL A 62 -8.43 8.93 -9.11
N ARG A 63 -7.31 9.60 -8.82
CA ARG A 63 -6.84 9.82 -7.47
C ARG A 63 -8.01 10.49 -6.78
N VAL A 64 -8.87 9.69 -6.16
CA VAL A 64 -9.62 10.12 -5.01
C VAL A 64 -8.50 10.60 -4.11
N MET A 65 -8.41 11.91 -3.94
CA MET A 65 -7.69 12.47 -2.81
C MET A 65 -8.50 11.99 -1.60
N THR A 66 -8.32 10.73 -1.23
CA THR A 66 -8.67 10.27 0.09
C THR A 66 -7.89 11.19 1.01
N GLU A 67 -8.62 11.90 1.87
CA GLU A 67 -8.00 12.64 2.96
C GLU A 67 -6.87 11.77 3.51
N ALA A 68 -5.67 12.36 3.62
CA ALA A 68 -4.49 11.64 4.07
C ALA A 68 -4.88 10.82 5.31
N PRO A 69 -4.59 9.50 5.35
CA PRO A 69 -4.92 8.68 6.52
C PRO A 69 -4.47 9.43 7.76
N LEU A 70 -5.31 9.52 8.79
CA LEU A 70 -4.97 10.24 10.01
C LEU A 70 -3.71 9.60 10.62
N VAL A 71 -2.54 10.16 10.32
CA VAL A 71 -1.26 9.60 10.76
C VAL A 71 -1.06 9.95 12.23
N ASP A 72 -0.85 8.94 13.06
CA ASP A 72 -0.48 9.15 14.46
C ASP A 72 0.93 9.74 14.57
N MET A 73 1.00 11.06 14.66
CA MET A 73 2.28 11.77 14.74
C MET A 73 3.07 11.45 16.01
N LYS A 74 2.43 11.03 17.11
CA LYS A 74 3.15 10.61 18.32
C LYS A 74 3.93 9.32 18.05
N LYS A 75 3.33 8.39 17.31
CA LYS A 75 4.01 7.17 16.86
C LYS A 75 5.19 7.51 15.94
N ILE A 76 5.03 8.45 15.01
CA ILE A 76 6.11 8.90 14.11
C ILE A 76 7.29 9.47 14.91
N GLN A 77 7.03 10.42 15.81
CA GLN A 77 8.07 10.99 16.67
C GLN A 77 8.78 9.94 17.52
N LYS A 78 8.03 8.95 18.03
CA LYS A 78 8.62 7.86 18.80
C LYS A 78 9.56 7.00 17.97
N VAL A 79 9.16 6.65 16.74
CA VAL A 79 9.97 5.83 15.83
C VAL A 79 11.18 6.63 15.34
N ALA A 80 11.03 7.93 15.10
CA ALA A 80 12.11 8.82 14.70
C ALA A 80 13.29 8.83 15.67
N ARG A 81 13.06 8.60 16.97
CA ARG A 81 14.12 8.46 17.99
C ARG A 81 15.04 7.26 17.80
N HIS A 82 14.75 6.35 16.87
CA HIS A 82 15.67 5.28 16.48
C HIS A 82 16.70 5.73 15.45
N PHE A 83 16.52 6.91 14.85
CA PHE A 83 17.43 7.49 13.86
C PHE A 83 18.29 8.59 14.48
N ASP A 84 19.47 8.82 13.89
CA ASP A 84 20.31 9.98 14.17
C ASP A 84 19.84 11.21 13.37
N ALA A 85 20.52 12.35 13.55
CA ALA A 85 20.26 13.57 12.81
C ALA A 85 20.52 13.45 11.29
N GLY A 86 21.31 12.46 10.86
CA GLY A 86 21.53 12.14 9.44
C GLY A 86 20.48 11.17 8.87
N GLY A 87 19.51 10.75 9.67
CA GLY A 87 18.49 9.78 9.27
C GLY A 87 19.00 8.33 9.20
N ASN A 88 20.15 8.01 9.79
CA ASN A 88 20.68 6.64 9.88
C ASN A 88 20.13 5.93 11.11
N LEU A 89 19.82 4.64 10.96
CA LEU A 89 19.21 3.85 12.03
C LEU A 89 20.26 3.50 13.10
N VAL A 90 20.15 4.10 14.28
CA VAL A 90 21.11 3.94 15.38
C VAL A 90 20.89 2.62 16.12
N ARG A 91 19.63 2.19 16.26
CA ARG A 91 19.28 0.98 17.02
C ARG A 91 18.12 0.22 16.39
N TRP A 92 18.11 -1.09 16.61
CA TRP A 92 17.00 -1.94 16.18
C TRP A 92 15.80 -1.83 17.15
N PRO A 93 14.58 -1.49 16.66
CA PRO A 93 13.42 -1.37 17.54
C PRO A 93 13.01 -2.71 18.18
N GLY A 94 12.52 -2.68 19.42
CA GLY A 94 11.99 -3.88 20.08
C GLY A 94 10.59 -4.30 19.57
N LYS A 95 9.76 -3.34 19.15
CA LYS A 95 8.37 -3.59 18.73
C LYS A 95 8.27 -3.87 17.25
N ALA A 96 7.48 -4.88 16.87
CA ALA A 96 7.28 -5.26 15.47
C ALA A 96 6.73 -4.13 14.59
N SER A 97 5.79 -3.33 15.11
CA SER A 97 5.23 -2.19 14.38
C SER A 97 6.27 -1.09 14.10
N GLU A 98 7.18 -0.84 15.04
CA GLU A 98 8.28 0.11 14.85
C GLU A 98 9.33 -0.44 13.88
N ARG A 99 9.64 -1.75 13.95
CA ARG A 99 10.54 -2.43 13.00
C ARG A 99 10.05 -2.27 11.57
N THR A 100 8.76 -2.46 11.32
CA THR A 100 8.20 -2.29 9.98
C THR A 100 8.41 -0.87 9.45
N LEU A 101 8.18 0.15 10.27
CA LEU A 101 8.37 1.54 9.86
C LEU A 101 9.83 1.88 9.56
N VAL A 102 10.78 1.45 10.39
CA VAL A 102 12.20 1.73 10.12
C VAL A 102 12.70 1.02 8.86
N LEU A 103 12.18 -0.19 8.58
CA LEU A 103 12.50 -0.93 7.35
C LEU A 103 11.99 -0.20 6.10
N TRP A 104 10.84 0.46 6.15
CA TRP A 104 10.35 1.27 5.03
C TRP A 104 11.26 2.46 4.72
N VAL A 105 11.82 3.11 5.75
CA VAL A 105 12.80 4.19 5.57
C VAL A 105 14.07 3.66 4.91
N LEU A 106 14.56 2.50 5.34
CA LEU A 106 15.74 1.88 4.72
C LEU A 106 15.44 1.43 3.28
N TRP A 107 14.28 0.82 3.04
CA TRP A 107 13.82 0.40 1.72
C TRP A 107 13.72 1.58 0.74
N SER A 108 13.28 2.75 1.22
CA SER A 108 13.17 3.95 0.38
C SER A 108 14.52 4.43 -0.15
N ARG A 109 15.62 4.06 0.50
CA ARG A 109 16.99 4.38 0.11
C ARG A 109 17.59 3.37 -0.86
N ILE A 110 16.94 2.22 -1.05
CA ILE A 110 17.36 1.22 -2.02
C ILE A 110 16.89 1.65 -3.41
N PRO A 111 17.81 1.85 -4.39
CA PRO A 111 17.44 2.20 -5.75
C PRO A 111 16.47 1.20 -6.38
N ALA A 112 15.38 1.75 -6.93
CA ALA A 112 14.41 0.98 -7.69
C ALA A 112 15.04 0.40 -8.98
N ARG A 113 14.50 -0.73 -9.45
CA ARG A 113 14.87 -1.37 -10.73
C ARG A 113 16.37 -1.71 -10.89
N ARG A 114 17.11 -1.80 -9.78
CA ARG A 114 18.52 -2.21 -9.77
C ARG A 114 18.66 -3.60 -9.15
N VAL A 115 19.51 -4.41 -9.75
CA VAL A 115 19.95 -5.69 -9.18
C VAL A 115 21.23 -5.43 -8.41
N PHE A 116 21.29 -5.95 -7.19
CA PHE A 116 22.44 -5.88 -6.30
C PHE A 116 22.98 -7.29 -6.10
N ASP A 117 24.29 -7.43 -6.01
CA ASP A 117 24.85 -8.62 -5.38
C ASP A 117 24.79 -8.50 -3.85
N GLU A 118 25.10 -9.60 -3.15
CA GLU A 118 25.11 -9.64 -1.69
C GLU A 118 26.02 -8.57 -1.07
N LYS A 119 27.19 -8.33 -1.65
CA LYS A 119 28.16 -7.37 -1.12
C LYS A 119 27.63 -5.94 -1.22
N THR A 120 27.18 -5.55 -2.42
CA THR A 120 26.70 -4.19 -2.71
C THR A 120 25.45 -3.86 -1.91
N ILE A 121 24.51 -4.80 -1.76
CA ILE A 121 23.31 -4.54 -0.92
C ILE A 121 23.69 -4.42 0.56
N SER A 122 24.67 -5.20 1.02
CA SER A 122 25.15 -5.14 2.40
C SER A 122 25.82 -3.80 2.68
N GLU A 123 26.72 -3.34 1.81
CA GLU A 123 27.37 -2.03 1.89
C GLU A 123 26.36 -0.88 1.87
N LEU A 124 25.34 -0.97 1.00
CA LEU A 124 24.26 0.02 0.96
C LEU A 124 23.51 0.09 2.30
N LEU A 125 23.12 -1.06 2.87
CA LEU A 125 22.44 -1.08 4.17
C LEU A 125 23.36 -0.61 5.30
N ASP A 126 24.64 -0.95 5.24
CA ASP A 126 25.68 -0.52 6.18
C ASP A 126 25.79 1.00 6.23
N SER A 127 25.72 1.67 5.07
CA SER A 127 25.74 3.13 5.00
C SER A 127 24.53 3.85 5.65
N HIS A 128 23.50 3.10 6.06
CA HIS A 128 22.25 3.64 6.59
C HIS A 128 21.90 3.18 8.02
N HIS A 129 22.83 2.52 8.72
CA HIS A 129 22.65 2.11 10.11
C HIS A 129 23.98 2.05 10.89
N HIS A 130 23.91 2.07 12.23
CA HIS A 130 25.10 2.09 13.10
C HIS A 130 25.28 0.85 13.99
N PHE A 131 24.34 -0.09 13.99
CA PHE A 131 24.40 -1.27 14.86
C PHE A 131 25.11 -2.49 14.24
N GLY A 132 25.60 -2.38 12.99
CA GLY A 132 26.50 -3.36 12.36
C GLY A 132 25.88 -4.72 12.00
N ASP A 133 24.57 -4.83 11.90
CA ASP A 133 23.87 -6.07 11.52
C ASP A 133 23.01 -5.86 10.26
N TYR A 134 23.67 -5.67 9.13
CA TYR A 134 23.00 -5.60 7.82
C TYR A 134 22.35 -6.94 7.43
N ALA A 135 22.81 -8.07 7.97
CA ALA A 135 22.23 -9.38 7.68
C ALA A 135 20.81 -9.52 8.26
N LEU A 136 20.57 -9.00 9.47
CA LEU A 136 19.25 -8.87 10.06
C LEU A 136 18.32 -8.06 9.16
N LEU A 137 18.77 -6.91 8.66
CA LEU A 137 17.99 -6.04 7.77
C LEU A 137 17.60 -6.76 6.49
N ARG A 138 18.54 -7.42 5.81
CA ARG A 138 18.26 -8.20 4.59
C ARG A 138 17.24 -9.31 4.85
N ARG A 139 17.38 -10.05 5.96
CA ARG A 139 16.47 -11.14 6.33
C ARG A 139 15.07 -10.63 6.61
N GLU A 140 14.93 -9.55 7.36
CA GLU A 140 13.64 -8.92 7.67
C GLU A 140 12.96 -8.37 6.41
N MET A 141 13.70 -7.67 5.55
CA MET A 141 13.16 -7.13 4.30
C MET A 141 12.72 -8.24 3.34
N PHE A 142 13.50 -9.31 3.20
CA PHE A 142 13.12 -10.47 2.41
C PHE A 142 11.87 -11.16 2.97
N GLY A 143 11.85 -11.44 4.28
CA GLY A 143 10.71 -12.09 4.95
C GLY A 143 9.41 -11.30 4.86
N ARG A 144 9.50 -9.99 4.61
CA ARG A 144 8.35 -9.08 4.44
C ARG A 144 8.01 -8.78 2.99
N GLY A 145 8.70 -9.40 2.02
CA GLY A 145 8.47 -9.15 0.59
C GLY A 145 8.88 -7.75 0.14
N MET A 146 9.84 -7.12 0.81
CA MET A 146 10.40 -5.82 0.41
C MET A 146 11.57 -5.99 -0.56
N LEU A 147 12.29 -7.11 -0.44
CA LEU A 147 13.37 -7.54 -1.32
C LEU A 147 13.09 -8.95 -1.85
N THR A 148 13.46 -9.22 -3.10
CA THR A 148 13.68 -10.58 -3.58
C THR A 148 15.14 -10.97 -3.40
N ARG A 149 15.38 -12.28 -3.30
CA ARG A 149 16.70 -12.89 -3.27
C ARG A 149 16.67 -14.13 -4.18
N GLN A 150 17.68 -14.32 -5.04
CA GLN A 150 17.84 -15.60 -5.75
C GLN A 150 18.18 -16.72 -4.76
N ARG A 151 17.87 -17.98 -5.13
CA ARG A 151 18.06 -19.14 -4.23
C ARG A 151 19.50 -19.33 -3.77
N ASP A 152 20.46 -18.98 -4.63
CA ASP A 152 21.90 -19.00 -4.37
C ASP A 152 22.37 -17.83 -3.49
N GLY A 153 21.51 -16.83 -3.27
CA GLY A 153 21.82 -15.62 -2.52
C GLY A 153 22.61 -14.55 -3.25
N SER A 154 22.91 -14.76 -4.53
CA SER A 154 23.84 -13.90 -5.27
C SER A 154 23.20 -12.61 -5.74
N ARG A 155 21.86 -12.56 -5.85
CA ARG A 155 21.13 -11.41 -6.39
C ARG A 155 19.99 -10.98 -5.51
N TYR A 156 19.95 -9.69 -5.21
CA TYR A 156 18.91 -8.97 -4.51
C TYR A 156 18.27 -7.93 -5.41
N GLN A 157 16.95 -7.76 -5.28
CA GLN A 157 16.23 -6.71 -5.99
C GLN A 157 15.11 -6.15 -5.11
N ARG A 158 14.92 -4.83 -5.18
CA ARG A 158 13.81 -4.15 -4.53
C ARG A 158 12.49 -4.54 -5.20
N ILE A 159 11.50 -4.95 -4.40
CA ILE A 159 10.13 -5.13 -4.87
C ILE A 159 9.45 -3.77 -4.76
N GLU A 160 8.97 -3.24 -5.87
CA GLU A 160 8.21 -1.98 -5.88
C GLU A 160 6.81 -2.21 -5.30
N GLN A 161 6.46 -1.40 -4.31
CA GLN A 161 5.18 -1.45 -3.61
C GLN A 161 4.88 -0.07 -3.03
N GLU A 162 3.60 0.18 -2.78
CA GLU A 162 3.16 1.44 -2.19
C GLU A 162 3.63 1.53 -0.73
N MET A 163 4.28 2.65 -0.40
CA MET A 163 4.72 2.90 0.97
C MET A 163 3.52 3.34 1.82
N PRO A 164 3.29 2.73 2.99
CA PRO A 164 2.21 3.13 3.89
C PRO A 164 2.32 4.60 4.33
N ALA A 165 1.17 5.24 4.58
CA ALA A 165 1.12 6.66 4.96
C ALA A 165 1.97 7.01 6.19
N GLU A 166 2.01 6.14 7.20
CA GLU A 166 2.88 6.33 8.38
C GLU A 166 4.36 6.31 8.02
N ALA A 167 4.78 5.43 7.10
CA ALA A 167 6.17 5.37 6.66
C ALA A 167 6.54 6.59 5.82
N LEU A 168 5.64 7.07 4.94
CA LEU A 168 5.82 8.32 4.20
C LEU A 168 5.95 9.52 5.14
N ALA A 169 5.12 9.59 6.19
CA ALA A 169 5.21 10.64 7.19
C ALA A 169 6.53 10.58 7.96
N LEU A 170 7.02 9.39 8.29
CA LEU A 170 8.32 9.21 8.93
C LEU A 170 9.48 9.65 8.02
N VAL A 171 9.48 9.27 6.75
CA VAL A 171 10.50 9.72 5.78
C VAL A 171 10.51 11.25 5.67
N ARG A 172 9.34 11.89 5.60
CA ARG A 172 9.22 13.36 5.58
C ARG A 172 9.76 13.99 6.87
N HIS A 173 9.44 13.40 8.02
CA HIS A 173 9.89 13.88 9.32
C HIS A 173 11.42 13.80 9.50
N LEU A 174 12.06 12.77 8.93
CA LEU A 174 13.52 12.60 8.99
C LEU A 174 14.28 13.45 7.96
N GLY A 175 13.61 13.92 6.91
CA GLY A 175 14.20 14.79 5.88
C GLY A 175 13.95 16.28 6.11
N SER A 176 13.29 16.65 7.21
CA SER A 176 13.07 18.04 7.64
C SER A 176 14.15 18.46 8.63
#